data_AF-A0A383CR51-F1
#
_entry.id   AF-A0A383CR51-F1
#
_cell.length_a   1.000
_cell.length_b   1.000
_cell.length_c   1.000
_cell.angle_alpha   90.00
_cell.angle_beta   90.00
_cell.angle_gamma   90.00
#
_symmetry.space_group_name_H-M   'P 1'
#
loop_
_entity.id
_entity.type
_entity.pdbx_description
1 polymer ?
#
loop_
_entity_poly.entity_id
_entity_poly.type
_entity_poly.pdbx_seq_one_letter_code
_entity_poly.pdbx_strand_id
1 'polypeptide(L)' 'MVEHLGIKVTELGEDFVVGTMPVDNRTKQPFGILHGGASVALAETLASYGGYLTIDPEKYYVVGVEINANHLK' A
#
# COMPACT_ATOMS: atom_id res chain seq x y z
N MET A 1 -10.09 0.90 4.43
CA MET A 1 -8.86 0.16 4.80
C MET A 1 -7.67 1.09 5.00
N VAL A 2 -7.31 1.91 4.00
CA VAL A 2 -6.16 2.85 4.04
C VAL A 2 -6.12 3.70 5.32
N GLU A 3 -7.20 4.43 5.63
CA GLU A 3 -7.31 5.24 6.85
C GLU A 3 -7.21 4.41 8.13
N HIS A 4 -7.87 3.24 8.15
CA HIS A 4 -7.89 2.34 9.30
C HIS A 4 -6.49 1.82 9.66
N LEU A 5 -5.64 1.56 8.66
CA LEU A 5 -4.24 1.14 8.86
C LEU A 5 -3.29 2.33 9.06
N GLY A 6 -3.78 3.57 8.94
CA GLY A 6 -2.96 4.77 9.02
C GLY A 6 -1.98 4.94 7.86
N ILE A 7 -2.28 4.35 6.70
CA ILE A 7 -1.45 4.49 5.50
C ILE A 7 -1.54 5.94 5.00
N LYS A 8 -0.38 6.53 4.68
CA LYS A 8 -0.27 7.88 4.12
C LYS A 8 0.64 7.85 2.90
N VAL A 9 0.17 8.37 1.78
CA VAL A 9 1.05 8.74 0.65
C VAL A 9 1.77 10.02 1.07
N THR A 10 3.10 9.99 1.02
CA THR A 10 3.96 11.08 1.48
C THR A 10 4.61 11.83 0.32
N GLU A 11 4.77 11.20 -0.83
CA GLU A 11 5.38 11.81 -2.02
C GLU A 11 4.86 11.16 -3.30
N LEU A 12 4.67 11.98 -4.33
CA LEU A 12 4.33 11.58 -5.69
C LEU A 12 5.37 12.19 -6.62
N GLY A 13 6.19 11.35 -7.24
CA GLY A 13 7.15 11.75 -8.26
C GLY A 13 6.64 11.45 -9.67
N GLU A 14 7.46 11.76 -10.67
CA GLU A 14 7.16 11.42 -12.07
C GLU A 14 7.17 9.90 -12.31
N ASP A 15 8.00 9.16 -11.58
CA ASP A 15 8.22 7.72 -11.75
C ASP A 15 8.12 6.91 -10.44
N PHE A 16 7.63 7.53 -9.36
CA PHE A 16 7.50 6.84 -8.07
C PHE A 16 6.33 7.34 -7.20
N VAL A 17 5.91 6.48 -6.27
CA VAL A 17 4.96 6.80 -5.19
C VAL A 17 5.59 6.36 -3.87
N VAL A 18 5.68 7.26 -2.91
CA VAL A 18 6.15 6.94 -1.56
C VAL A 18 5.00 7.02 -0.57
N GLY A 19 4.94 6.07 0.35
CA GLY A 19 4.04 6.14 1.48
C GLY A 19 4.55 5.41 2.70
N THR A 20 3.89 5.66 3.81
CA THR A 20 4.23 5.12 5.13
C THR A 20 3.00 4.54 5.79
N MET A 21 3.23 3.57 6.69
CA MET A 21 2.21 2.98 7.54
C MET A 21 2.81 2.75 8.93
N PRO A 22 2.15 3.18 10.02
CA PRO A 22 2.66 3.00 11.37
C PRO A 22 2.64 1.53 11.79
N VAL A 23 3.59 1.14 12.64
CA VAL A 23 3.63 -0.19 13.29
C VAL A 23 3.08 -0.07 14.71
N ASP A 24 1.76 -0.19 14.85
CA ASP A 24 1.06 -0.04 16.13
C ASP A 24 -0.07 -1.09 16.28
N ASN A 25 -0.98 -0.89 17.24
CA ASN A 25 -2.06 -1.84 17.53
C ASN A 25 -2.96 -2.16 16.32
N ARG A 26 -2.97 -1.32 15.29
CA ARG A 26 -3.78 -1.50 14.07
C ARG A 26 -3.11 -2.43 13.05
N THR A 27 -1.79 -2.54 13.08
CA THR A 27 -0.97 -3.19 12.04
C THR A 27 -0.10 -4.31 12.57
N LYS A 28 0.02 -4.44 13.89
CA LYS A 28 0.69 -5.57 14.53
C LYS A 28 -0.19 -6.81 14.51
N GLN A 29 0.44 -7.94 14.27
CA GLN A 29 -0.14 -9.25 14.47
C GLN A 29 -0.12 -9.65 15.97
N PRO A 30 -0.84 -10.70 16.40
CA PRO A 30 -0.96 -11.06 17.82
C PRO A 30 0.37 -11.28 18.56
N PHE A 31 1.46 -11.61 17.86
CA PHE A 31 2.79 -11.75 18.45
C PHE A 31 3.58 -10.43 18.56
N GLY A 32 2.94 -9.28 18.32
CA GLY A 32 3.51 -7.94 18.59
C GLY A 32 4.42 -7.37 17.50
N ILE A 33 4.65 -8.10 16.41
CA ILE A 33 5.39 -7.65 15.22
C ILE A 33 4.44 -7.20 14.10
N LEU A 34 4.95 -6.54 13.07
CA LEU A 34 4.16 -6.12 11.91
C LEU A 34 3.50 -7.33 11.23
N HIS A 35 2.19 -7.24 10.97
CA HIS A 35 1.47 -8.26 10.23
C HIS A 35 1.88 -8.23 8.75
N GLY A 36 2.25 -9.37 8.18
CA GLY A 36 2.68 -9.46 6.77
C GLY A 36 1.63 -8.91 5.79
N GLY A 37 0.36 -9.25 6.02
CA GLY A 37 -0.76 -8.68 5.25
C GLY A 37 -0.92 -7.16 5.37
N ALA A 38 -0.48 -6.53 6.47
CA ALA A 38 -0.48 -5.06 6.56
C ALA A 38 0.61 -4.47 5.64
N SER A 39 1.77 -5.11 5.55
CA SER A 39 2.81 -4.74 4.56
C SER A 39 2.30 -4.87 3.13
N VAL A 40 1.57 -5.96 2.82
CA VAL A 40 0.96 -6.16 1.50
C VAL A 40 -0.12 -5.10 1.23
N ALA A 41 -0.94 -4.74 2.23
CA ALA A 41 -1.93 -3.68 2.09
C ALA A 41 -1.30 -2.30 1.80
N LEU A 42 -0.17 -1.98 2.44
CA LEU A 42 0.61 -0.78 2.10
C LEU A 42 1.12 -0.87 0.65
N ALA A 43 1.75 -1.97 0.27
CA ALA A 43 2.30 -2.17 -1.08
C ALA A 43 1.22 -2.05 -2.17
N GLU A 44 0.10 -2.76 -2.00
CA GLU A 44 -1.04 -2.74 -2.93
C GLU A 44 -1.65 -1.34 -3.06
N THR A 45 -1.75 -0.60 -1.94
CA THR A 45 -2.24 0.78 -1.95
C THR A 45 -1.34 1.66 -2.80
N LEU A 46 -0.02 1.66 -2.57
CA LEU A 46 0.91 2.51 -3.31
C LEU A 46 0.99 2.11 -4.79
N ALA A 47 0.98 0.80 -5.10
CA ALA A 47 0.95 0.31 -6.47
C ALA A 47 -0.33 0.74 -7.20
N SER A 48 -1.48 0.70 -6.53
CA SER A 48 -2.76 1.17 -7.09
C SER A 48 -2.74 2.68 -7.39
N TYR A 49 -2.16 3.49 -6.49
CA TYR A 49 -1.93 4.91 -6.75
C TYR A 49 -1.04 5.10 -7.98
N GLY A 50 0.09 4.38 -8.04
CA GLY A 50 1.00 4.43 -9.18
C GLY A 50 0.30 4.09 -10.51
N GLY A 51 -0.46 2.99 -10.54
CA GLY A 51 -1.23 2.60 -11.71
C GLY A 51 -2.26 3.66 -12.11
N TYR A 52 -3.03 4.19 -11.15
CA TYR A 52 -4.03 5.21 -11.41
C TYR A 52 -3.44 6.49 -12.03
N LEU A 53 -2.24 6.88 -11.60
CA LEU A 53 -1.54 8.06 -12.11
C LEU A 53 -1.00 7.89 -13.55
N THR A 54 -1.01 6.67 -14.10
CA THR A 54 -0.49 6.36 -15.45
C THR A 54 -1.58 6.21 -16.51
N ILE A 55 -2.86 6.37 -16.15
CA ILE A 55 -4.00 6.18 -17.05
C ILE A 55 -4.85 7.44 -17.18
N ASP A 56 -5.73 7.46 -18.19
CA ASP A 56 -6.83 8.41 -18.28
C ASP A 56 -8.01 7.91 -17.42
N PRO A 57 -8.30 8.55 -16.26
CA PRO A 57 -9.28 8.04 -15.31
C PRO A 57 -10.73 8.18 -15.78
N GLU A 58 -10.99 8.95 -16.84
CA GLU A 58 -12.32 9.05 -17.45
C GLU A 58 -12.64 7.85 -18.35
N LYS A 59 -11.61 7.12 -18.79
CA LYS A 59 -11.74 5.98 -19.71
C LYS A 59 -11.41 4.65 -19.07
N TYR A 60 -10.50 4.65 -18.11
CA TYR A 60 -9.93 3.45 -17.53
C TYR A 60 -9.99 3.48 -16.01
N TYR A 61 -9.96 2.30 -15.42
CA TYR A 61 -9.80 2.11 -13.99
C TYR A 61 -8.74 1.02 -13.76
N VAL A 62 -8.09 1.07 -12.60
CA VAL A 62 -7.05 0.12 -12.21
C VAL A 62 -7.57 -0.77 -11.09
N VAL A 63 -7.29 -2.06 -11.19
CA VAL A 63 -7.56 -3.05 -10.13
C VAL A 63 -6.34 -3.93 -9.94
N GLY A 64 -6.07 -4.28 -8.69
CA GLY A 64 -5.12 -5.32 -8.35
C GLY A 64 -5.57 -6.66 -8.90
N VAL A 65 -4.63 -7.40 -9.49
CA VAL A 65 -4.88 -8.75 -10.03
C VAL A 65 -4.08 -9.80 -9.26
N GLU A 66 -2.79 -9.53 -9.02
CA GLU A 66 -1.89 -10.40 -8.29
C GLU A 66 -0.88 -9.55 -7.54
N ILE A 67 -0.55 -9.97 -6.32
CA ILE A 67 0.54 -9.43 -5.54
C ILE A 67 1.17 -10.56 -4.72
N ASN A 68 2.49 -10.64 -4.75
CA ASN A 68 3.27 -11.57 -3.94
C ASN A 68 4.30 -10.79 -3.10
N ALA A 69 4.65 -11.34 -1.95
CA ALA A 69 5.61 -10.74 -1.04
C ALA A 69 6.41 -11.80 -0.30
N ASN A 70 7.68 -11.50 -0.04
CA ASN A 70 8.53 -12.24 0.88
C ASN A 70 8.83 -11.35 2.08
N HIS A 71 8.53 -11.83 3.29
CA HIS A 71 8.79 -11.10 4.54
C HIS A 71 10.19 -11.44 5.05
N LEU A 72 11.08 -10.44 5.09
CA LEU A 72 12.52 -10.68 5.29
C LEU A 72 13.01 -10.52 6.74
N LYS A 73 12.32 -9.75 7.57
CA LYS A 73 12.73 -9.38 8.93
C LYS A 73 11.52 -9.27 9.87
#